data_AF-A0A4Y8C9E0-F1
#
_entry.id   AF-A0A4Y8C9E0-F1
#
_cell.length_a   1.000
_cell.length_b   1.000
_cell.length_c   1.000
_cell.angle_alpha   90.00
_cell.angle_beta   90.00
_cell.angle_gamma   90.00
#
_symmetry.space_group_name_H-M   'P 1'
#
loop_
_entity.id
_entity.type
_entity.pdbx_description
1 polymer ?
#
loop_
_entity_poly.entity_id
_entity_poly.type
_entity_poly.pdbx_seq_one_letter_code
_entity_poly.pdbx_strand_id
1 'polypeptide(L)'
;EVISDAQTIWWNGPMGVFEIDKFSKGSIKMSHYISEGHATSVVGGGDTADVVARAGDADEMTFISTGGGASLELIEGKELPGVKALRSKENE
;
A
#
# COMPACT_ATOMS: atom_id res chain seq x y z
N GLU A 1 6.35 17.60 -1.66
CA GLU A 1 7.50 17.77 -0.76
C GLU A 1 7.69 16.50 0.06
N VAL A 2 6.94 16.27 1.15
CA VAL A 2 7.12 15.07 2.00
C VAL A 2 7.12 13.73 1.24
N ILE A 3 6.19 13.51 0.31
CA ILE A 3 6.11 12.27 -0.48
C ILE A 3 7.35 12.10 -1.36
N SER A 4 7.81 13.19 -1.98
CA SER A 4 8.94 13.19 -2.93
C SER A 4 10.28 12.90 -2.23
N ASP A 5 10.40 13.29 -0.96
CA ASP A 5 11.63 13.09 -0.18
C ASP A 5 11.68 11.71 0.52
N ALA A 6 10.56 10.99 0.55
CA ALA A 6 10.46 9.70 1.22
C ALA A 6 11.32 8.63 0.51
N GLN A 7 11.98 7.78 1.30
CA GLN A 7 12.71 6.61 0.77
C GLN A 7 11.83 5.35 0.74
N THR A 8 10.84 5.29 1.62
CA THR A 8 9.86 4.20 1.68
C THR A 8 8.49 4.78 1.99
N ILE A 9 7.47 4.31 1.29
CA ILE A 9 6.09 4.73 1.44
C ILE A 9 5.23 3.49 1.69
N TRP A 10 4.49 3.51 2.79
CA TRP A 10 3.39 2.57 3.03
C TRP A 10 2.07 3.31 2.86
N TRP A 11 1.26 2.89 1.89
CA TRP A 11 -0.02 3.52 1.60
C TRP A 11 -1.18 2.54 1.79
N ASN A 12 -2.03 2.83 2.79
CA ASN A 12 -3.22 2.03 3.11
C ASN A 12 -4.42 2.95 3.40
N GLY A 13 -5.06 3.43 2.34
CA GLY A 13 -6.34 4.13 2.41
C GLY A 13 -6.40 5.35 1.48
N PRO A 14 -7.54 5.59 0.81
CA PRO A 14 -7.74 6.77 -0.03
C PRO A 14 -7.77 8.06 0.79
N MET A 15 -7.53 9.20 0.13
CA MET A 15 -7.56 10.53 0.76
C MET A 15 -8.98 11.14 0.81
N GLY A 16 -10.00 10.40 0.37
CA GLY A 16 -11.40 10.83 0.29
C GLY A 16 -12.32 9.74 -0.29
N VAL A 17 -13.61 10.05 -0.45
CA VAL A 17 -14.63 9.16 -1.05
C VAL A 17 -14.41 9.06 -2.56
N PHE A 18 -13.40 8.30 -2.95
CA PHE A 18 -12.84 8.26 -4.29
C PHE A 18 -13.78 7.63 -5.33
N GLU A 19 -14.81 6.93 -4.89
CA GLU A 19 -15.90 6.38 -5.69
C GLU A 19 -16.74 7.49 -6.34
N ILE A 20 -16.74 8.70 -5.77
CA ILE A 20 -17.42 9.87 -6.32
C ILE A 20 -16.37 10.79 -6.96
N ASP A 21 -16.46 11.02 -8.28
CA ASP A 21 -15.46 11.80 -9.05
C ASP A 21 -15.17 13.19 -8.48
N LYS A 22 -16.16 13.84 -7.87
CA LYS A 22 -15.99 15.15 -7.24
C LYS A 22 -15.02 15.11 -6.05
N PHE A 23 -14.86 13.95 -5.41
CA PHE A 23 -14.05 13.74 -4.21
C PHE A 23 -12.85 12.81 -4.46
N SER A 24 -12.65 12.30 -5.68
CA SER A 24 -11.57 11.35 -6.02
C SER A 24 -10.22 12.00 -6.29
N LYS A 25 -10.20 13.29 -6.66
CA LYS A 25 -8.99 13.99 -7.13
C LYS A 25 -7.81 13.91 -6.16
N GLY A 26 -8.06 13.90 -4.85
CA GLY A 26 -7.01 13.76 -3.84
C GLY A 26 -6.34 12.40 -3.88
N SER A 27 -7.13 11.32 -3.93
CA SER A 27 -6.63 9.94 -3.98
C SER A 27 -5.90 9.64 -5.28
N ILE A 28 -6.41 10.12 -6.42
CA ILE A 28 -5.75 9.95 -7.72
C ILE A 28 -4.42 10.71 -7.77
N LYS A 29 -4.37 11.96 -7.28
CA LYS A 29 -3.11 12.70 -7.19
C LYS A 29 -2.10 12.03 -6.25
N MET A 30 -2.57 11.44 -5.15
CA MET A 30 -1.72 10.68 -4.25
C MET A 30 -1.04 9.51 -4.99
N SER A 31 -1.81 8.77 -5.80
CA SER A 31 -1.29 7.69 -6.64
C SER A 31 -0.18 8.17 -7.58
N HIS A 32 -0.44 9.24 -8.35
CA HIS A 32 0.56 9.80 -9.27
C HIS A 32 1.82 10.30 -8.54
N TYR A 33 1.68 10.95 -7.38
CA TYR A 33 2.86 11.40 -6.63
C TYR A 33 3.71 10.26 -6.08
N ILE A 34 3.10 9.12 -5.76
CA ILE A 34 3.82 7.94 -5.30
C ILE A 34 4.47 7.24 -6.50
N SER A 35 3.79 7.12 -7.64
CA SER A 35 4.32 6.45 -8.84
C SER A 35 5.47 7.21 -9.51
N GLU A 36 5.41 8.54 -9.53
CA GLU A 36 6.47 9.39 -10.07
C GLU A 36 7.72 9.45 -9.15
N GLY A 37 7.61 8.96 -7.92
CA GLY A 37 8.68 8.98 -6.92
C GLY A 37 9.71 7.85 -7.07
N HIS A 38 10.82 7.96 -6.34
CA HIS A 38 11.86 6.91 -6.27
C HIS A 38 11.75 6.05 -5.01
N ALA A 39 10.75 6.29 -4.16
CA ALA A 39 10.55 5.57 -2.92
C ALA A 39 10.19 4.10 -3.20
N THR A 40 10.64 3.19 -2.34
CA THR A 40 10.03 1.86 -2.28
C THR A 40 8.59 2.01 -1.80
N SER A 41 7.62 1.72 -2.68
CA SER A 41 6.20 1.89 -2.38
C SER A 41 5.52 0.56 -2.10
N VAL A 42 4.82 0.49 -0.97
CA VAL A 42 3.95 -0.64 -0.65
C VAL A 42 2.52 -0.14 -0.51
N VAL A 43 1.66 -0.61 -1.41
CA VAL A 43 0.23 -0.34 -1.39
C VAL A 43 -0.48 -1.49 -0.69
N GLY A 44 -1.32 -1.19 0.30
CA GLY A 44 -2.10 -2.18 1.03
C GLY A 44 -3.57 -1.82 1.08
N GLY A 45 -4.43 -2.84 1.16
CA GLY A 45 -5.88 -2.69 1.26
C GLY A 45 -6.56 -2.56 -0.10
N GLY A 46 -7.77 -3.14 -0.20
CA GLY A 46 -8.52 -3.23 -1.46
C GLY A 46 -8.84 -1.86 -2.06
N ASP A 47 -9.30 -0.92 -1.24
CA ASP A 47 -9.67 0.42 -1.71
C ASP A 47 -8.46 1.19 -2.26
N THR A 48 -7.30 1.09 -1.60
CA THR A 48 -6.07 1.73 -2.10
C THR A 48 -5.61 1.11 -3.41
N ALA A 49 -5.69 -0.22 -3.53
CA ALA A 49 -5.37 -0.91 -4.77
C ALA A 49 -6.32 -0.50 -5.91
N ASP A 50 -7.60 -0.29 -5.64
CA ASP A 50 -8.57 0.20 -6.62
C ASP A 50 -8.27 1.65 -7.05
N VAL A 51 -7.89 2.54 -6.11
CA VAL A 51 -7.44 3.90 -6.45
C VAL A 51 -6.27 3.87 -7.42
N VAL A 52 -5.25 3.06 -7.12
CA VAL A 52 -4.04 2.93 -7.95
C VAL A 52 -4.38 2.40 -9.35
N ALA A 53 -5.24 1.38 -9.42
CA ALA A 53 -5.70 0.83 -10.69
C ALA A 53 -6.49 1.88 -11.51
N ARG A 54 -7.39 2.64 -10.87
CA ARG A 54 -8.16 3.71 -11.52
C ARG A 54 -7.30 4.89 -11.96
N ALA A 55 -6.21 5.17 -11.26
CA ALA A 55 -5.22 6.17 -11.64
C ALA A 55 -4.34 5.71 -12.81
N GLY A 56 -4.24 4.39 -13.03
CA GLY A 56 -3.39 3.81 -14.07
C GLY A 56 -1.92 3.65 -13.65
N ASP A 57 -1.63 3.70 -12.34
CA ASP A 57 -0.27 3.69 -11.80
C ASP A 57 0.15 2.32 -11.23
N ALA A 58 -0.64 1.27 -11.45
CA ALA A 58 -0.44 -0.03 -10.80
C ALA A 58 0.93 -0.65 -11.07
N ASP A 59 1.42 -0.55 -12.31
CA ASP A 59 2.70 -1.12 -12.73
C ASP A 59 3.92 -0.33 -12.19
N GLU A 60 3.70 0.91 -11.76
CA GLU A 60 4.75 1.79 -11.21
C GLU A 60 4.91 1.62 -9.68
N MET A 61 4.01 0.89 -9.02
CA MET A 61 4.12 0.58 -7.59
C MET A 61 5.13 -0.54 -7.37
N THR A 62 6.00 -0.41 -6.36
CA THR A 62 7.00 -1.46 -6.08
C THR A 62 6.33 -2.76 -5.61
N PHE A 63 5.29 -2.66 -4.78
CA PHE A 63 4.52 -3.82 -4.34
C PHE A 63 3.08 -3.45 -4.01
N ILE A 64 2.12 -4.22 -4.54
CA ILE A 64 0.70 -4.12 -4.19
C ILE A 64 0.32 -5.38 -3.39
N SER A 65 0.05 -5.20 -2.10
CA SER A 65 -0.38 -6.29 -1.24
C SER A 65 -1.87 -6.60 -1.43
N THR A 66 -2.15 -7.86 -1.76
CA THR A 66 -3.50 -8.44 -1.77
C THR A 66 -3.86 -9.12 -0.45
N GLY A 67 -3.01 -9.02 0.58
CA GLY A 67 -3.19 -9.69 1.87
C GLY A 67 -4.28 -9.09 2.77
N GLY A 68 -4.84 -7.93 2.41
CA GLY A 68 -5.92 -7.27 3.14
C GLY A 68 -5.61 -7.14 4.64
N GLY A 69 -6.45 -7.77 5.47
CA GLY A 69 -6.28 -7.76 6.94
C GLY A 69 -4.97 -8.39 7.42
N ALA A 70 -4.46 -9.42 6.75
CA ALA A 70 -3.20 -10.06 7.15
C ALA A 70 -2.00 -9.11 7.00
N SER A 71 -2.02 -8.21 6.01
CA SER A 71 -0.99 -7.18 5.86
C SER A 71 -1.05 -6.11 6.94
N LEU A 72 -2.25 -5.78 7.42
CA LEU A 72 -2.43 -4.86 8.54
C LEU A 72 -1.96 -5.50 9.84
N GLU A 73 -2.37 -6.75 10.12
CA GLU A 73 -1.90 -7.49 11.29
C GLU A 73 -0.38 -7.62 11.33
N LEU A 74 0.26 -7.83 10.17
CA LEU A 74 1.72 -7.87 10.06
C LEU A 74 2.37 -6.55 10.50
N ILE A 75 1.81 -5.40 10.09
CA ILE A 75 2.35 -4.07 10.42
C ILE A 75 2.01 -3.63 11.84
N GLU A 76 0.88 -4.08 12.36
CA GLU A 76 0.57 -3.97 13.79
C GLU A 76 1.57 -4.76 14.66
N GLY A 77 2.47 -5.54 14.06
CA GLY A 77 3.49 -6.34 14.74
C GLY A 77 2.93 -7.64 15.31
N LYS A 78 1.73 -8.05 14.90
CA LYS A 78 1.12 -9.30 15.35
C LYS A 78 1.82 -10.49 14.70
N GLU A 79 1.89 -11.58 15.44
CA GLU A 79 2.38 -12.84 14.91
C GLU A 79 1.29 -13.49 14.05
N LEU A 80 1.51 -13.55 12.74
CA LEU A 80 0.60 -14.22 11.82
C LEU A 80 0.71 -15.75 12.02
N PRO A 81 -0.37 -16.47 12.38
CA PRO A 81 -0.30 -17.89 12.71
C PRO A 81 0.25 -18.76 11.56
N GLY A 82 -0.13 -18.43 10.32
CA GLY A 82 0.36 -19.13 9.12
C GLY A 82 1.86 -18.94 8.90
N VAL A 83 2.40 -17.75 9.18
CA VAL A 83 3.83 -17.47 9.07
C VAL A 83 4.58 -18.13 10.23
N LYS A 84 4.03 -18.08 11.45
CA LYS A 84 4.61 -18.74 12.63
C LYS A 84 4.83 -20.23 12.41
N ALA A 85 3.84 -20.93 11.86
CA ALA A 85 3.93 -22.36 11.60
C ALA A 85 5.05 -22.71 10.60
N LEU A 86 5.41 -21.79 9.71
CA LEU A 86 6.47 -21.94 8.70
C LEU A 86 7.84 -21.47 9.16
N ARG A 87 7.90 -20.64 10.22
CA ARG A 87 9.17 -20.28 10.88
C ARG A 87 9.69 -21.52 11.60
N SER A 88 10.44 -22.36 10.89
CA SER A 88 11.26 -23.39 11.50
C SER A 88 12.19 -22.74 12.53
N LYS A 89 12.54 -23.47 13.59
CA LYS A 89 13.67 -23.12 14.45
C LYS A 89 14.95 -23.22 13.61
N GLU A 90 15.24 -22.24 12.76
CA GLU A 90 16.61 -22.00 12.34
C GLU A 90 17.33 -21.44 13.57
N ASN A 91 18.20 -22.28 14.13
CA ASN A 91 19.03 -22.12 15.34
C ASN A 91 18.46 -22.75 16.63
N GLU A 92 18.59 -24.08 16.72
CA GLU A 92 19.31 -24.72 17.83
C GLU A 92 20.58 -25.39 17.27
#